data_AF-W2PC49-F1
#
_entry.id   AF-W2PC49-F1
#
_cell.length_a   1.000
_cell.length_b   1.000
_cell.length_c   1.000
_cell.angle_alpha   90.00
_cell.angle_beta   90.00
_cell.angle_gamma   90.00
#
_symmetry.space_group_name_H-M   'P 1'
#
loop_
_entity.id
_entity.type
_entity.pdbx_description
1 polymer ?
#
loop_
_entity_poly.entity_id
_entity_poly.type
_entity_poly.pdbx_seq_one_letter_code
_entity_poly.pdbx_strand_id
1 'polypeptide(L)'
;MQSLMLYELLEAGTPVELIIGFAIFTALNSLFCAVEIINHRFTAFAEILIDSLFDLCAAVLFPIVILVYSAKNFDFDRAVYHINMELLPVGSFERRARMFASPTEIELFRVSFDSLRIRSVSDYFLRIGMNLGFSYRFKRVVEVLIQMQNQRQRHQSSRRASLARQYSNLLKFSQFPNGRQPCQRAAPKSLAILYLAYSVAVIVVTQRSISTSQAACASYPECVVFAYRWRDTGLCPCRALIDGNRAPKTYFEWTHPVDATDTVKALAAAGTLETLQLINRQLTVLPDELRGCHNLNYISLINCAIEELPAWAKEFHKLQYLQIEGKVGSNNLGNFADDLFSDMPELRYLQLGLHRRMIRLPPLDGAPNLSCLVMARMSEFTALPSFKHLRRLQRLEFSVMKQLSWIPDLESVDTIIHFAVYQGAALCCNGFVGTCNLTNPFCNGGSCLEDFSLRASPATLQVFNEFSDNVCQPYSGISQTPTTPMIKMCDGVPYRECRVSGPEPNTSVVGMCYNHRMQVLACNPDPAKIRVRRRQIHDGVGDPCDPVEEAWLGCIRTAA
;
A
#
# COMPACT_ATOMS: atom_id res chain seq x y z
N MET A 1 -24.24 -1.58 14.56
CA MET A 1 -23.22 -0.77 13.86
C MET A 1 -21.85 -0.97 14.47
N GLN A 2 -21.62 -0.58 15.74
CA GLN A 2 -20.32 -0.77 16.41
C GLN A 2 -19.84 -2.24 16.40
N SER A 3 -20.72 -3.22 16.66
CA SER A 3 -20.34 -4.64 16.60
C SER A 3 -19.92 -5.11 15.20
N LEU A 4 -20.59 -4.62 14.16
CA LEU A 4 -20.25 -4.93 12.77
C LEU A 4 -18.90 -4.30 12.40
N MET A 5 -18.67 -3.06 12.84
CA MET A 5 -17.39 -2.38 12.66
C MET A 5 -16.26 -3.13 13.36
N LEU A 6 -16.47 -3.57 14.60
CA LEU A 6 -15.49 -4.39 15.34
C LEU A 6 -15.19 -5.70 14.60
N TYR A 7 -16.21 -6.35 14.04
CA TYR A 7 -16.03 -7.54 13.22
C TYR A 7 -15.20 -7.25 11.95
N GLU A 8 -15.49 -6.15 11.25
CA GLU A 8 -14.69 -5.72 10.08
C GLU A 8 -13.22 -5.44 10.45
N LEU A 9 -12.96 -4.80 11.60
CA LEU A 9 -11.59 -4.57 12.08
C LEU A 9 -10.86 -5.89 12.41
N LEU A 10 -11.56 -6.85 13.01
CA LEU A 10 -11.03 -8.19 13.28
C LEU A 10 -10.71 -8.94 11.98
N GLU A 11 -11.62 -8.94 11.00
CA GLU A 11 -11.42 -9.62 9.72
C GLU A 11 -10.38 -8.94 8.83
N ALA A 12 -10.23 -7.62 8.92
CA ALA A 12 -9.22 -6.87 8.17
C ALA A 12 -7.79 -7.09 8.69
N GLY A 13 -7.63 -7.56 9.93
CA GLY A 13 -6.32 -7.67 10.58
C GLY A 13 -5.79 -6.32 11.07
N THR A 14 -6.67 -5.42 11.52
CA THR A 14 -6.27 -4.14 12.12
C THR A 14 -5.35 -4.37 13.34
N PRO A 15 -4.39 -3.46 13.64
CA PRO A 15 -3.55 -3.58 14.82
C PRO A 15 -4.32 -3.86 16.12
N VAL A 16 -3.77 -4.76 16.96
CA VAL A 16 -4.43 -5.30 18.15
C VAL A 16 -4.82 -4.20 19.13
N GLU A 17 -4.00 -3.17 19.29
CA GLU A 17 -4.25 -2.05 20.21
C GLU A 17 -5.54 -1.29 19.83
N LEU A 18 -5.76 -1.09 18.53
CA LEU A 18 -6.93 -0.41 17.99
C LEU A 18 -8.18 -1.28 18.16
N ILE A 19 -8.06 -2.59 17.93
CA ILE A 19 -9.17 -3.55 18.09
C ILE A 19 -9.59 -3.64 19.55
N ILE A 20 -8.64 -3.83 20.48
CA ILE A 20 -8.94 -3.90 21.91
C ILE A 20 -9.53 -2.57 22.39
N GLY A 21 -8.97 -1.44 21.97
CA GLY A 21 -9.52 -0.12 22.28
C GLY A 21 -10.96 0.04 21.81
N PHE A 22 -11.27 -0.38 20.58
CA PHE A 22 -12.62 -0.30 20.03
C PHE A 22 -13.60 -1.30 20.67
N ALA A 23 -13.12 -2.48 21.07
CA ALA A 23 -13.91 -3.46 21.81
C ALA A 23 -14.27 -2.94 23.22
N ILE A 24 -13.32 -2.35 23.94
CA ILE A 24 -13.56 -1.68 25.23
C ILE A 24 -14.57 -0.55 25.06
N PHE A 25 -14.40 0.28 24.04
CA PHE A 25 -15.34 1.34 23.71
C PHE A 25 -16.76 0.80 23.46
N THR A 26 -16.90 -0.29 22.69
CA THR A 26 -18.19 -0.95 22.41
C THR A 26 -18.79 -1.55 23.69
N ALA A 27 -17.97 -2.14 24.55
CA ALA A 27 -18.39 -2.69 25.83
C ALA A 27 -18.88 -1.61 26.80
N LEU A 28 -18.19 -0.46 26.86
CA LEU A 28 -18.57 0.69 27.67
C LEU A 28 -19.90 1.31 27.21
N ASN A 29 -20.13 1.41 25.90
CA ASN A 29 -21.40 1.87 25.36
C ASN A 29 -22.55 0.98 25.83
N SER A 30 -22.40 -0.34 25.70
CA SER A 30 -23.40 -1.30 26.18
C SER A 30 -23.60 -1.26 27.70
N LEU A 31 -22.51 -1.13 28.46
CA LEU A 31 -22.57 -1.00 29.91
C LEU A 31 -23.33 0.26 30.32
N PHE A 32 -23.14 1.36 29.59
CA PHE A 32 -23.84 2.60 29.84
C PHE A 32 -25.35 2.45 29.64
N CYS A 33 -25.79 1.80 28.56
CA CYS A 33 -27.20 1.46 28.35
C CYS A 33 -27.77 0.61 29.51
N ALA A 34 -27.00 -0.35 30.05
CA ALA A 34 -27.44 -1.13 31.21
C ALA A 34 -27.62 -0.26 32.46
N VAL A 35 -26.69 0.66 32.71
CA VAL A 35 -26.72 1.58 33.84
C VAL A 35 -27.93 2.52 33.75
N GLU A 36 -28.24 3.04 32.56
CA GLU A 36 -29.45 3.85 32.32
C GLU A 36 -30.74 3.08 32.63
N ILE A 37 -30.84 1.82 32.19
CA ILE A 37 -32.02 0.98 32.45
C ILE A 37 -32.19 0.71 33.95
N ILE A 38 -31.10 0.50 34.68
CA ILE A 38 -31.12 0.21 36.13
C ILE A 38 -31.38 1.48 36.95
N ASN A 39 -30.79 2.60 36.54
CA ASN A 39 -30.75 3.85 37.29
C ASN A 39 -31.64 4.91 36.62
N HIS A 40 -32.91 4.98 37.03
CA HIS A 40 -33.89 5.96 36.53
C HIS A 40 -33.60 7.44 36.93
N ARG A 41 -32.38 7.77 37.35
CA ARG A 41 -31.99 9.12 37.75
C ARG A 41 -31.49 9.98 36.59
N PHE A 42 -31.20 9.40 35.43
CA PHE A 42 -30.80 10.17 34.27
C PHE A 42 -31.97 10.97 33.71
N THR A 43 -31.69 12.19 33.27
CA THR A 43 -32.66 12.99 32.53
C THR A 43 -32.62 12.56 31.06
N ALA A 44 -33.74 12.65 30.35
CA ALA A 44 -33.80 12.39 28.90
C ALA A 44 -32.73 13.17 28.11
N PHE A 45 -32.35 14.37 28.58
CA PHE A 45 -31.26 15.14 28.00
C PHE A 45 -29.89 14.47 28.19
N ALA A 46 -29.60 13.98 29.40
CA ALA A 46 -28.33 13.31 29.70
C ALA A 46 -28.19 12.00 28.91
N GLU A 47 -29.27 11.23 28.77
CA GLU A 47 -29.29 10.00 27.95
C GLU A 47 -28.92 10.30 26.50
N ILE A 48 -29.65 11.23 25.87
CA ILE A 48 -29.42 11.60 24.46
C ILE A 48 -28.03 12.19 24.26
N LEU A 49 -27.52 12.98 25.22
CA LEU A 49 -26.17 13.55 25.15
C LEU A 49 -25.10 12.46 25.17
N ILE A 50 -25.20 11.47 26.06
CA ILE A 50 -24.17 10.43 26.20
C ILE A 50 -24.19 9.49 25.00
N ASP A 51 -25.38 9.09 24.55
CA ASP A 51 -25.58 8.39 23.28
C ASP A 51 -24.90 9.13 22.10
N SER A 52 -25.06 10.46 22.04
CA SER A 52 -24.46 11.28 20.99
C SER A 52 -22.93 11.35 21.09
N LEU A 53 -22.36 11.28 22.29
CA LEU A 53 -20.92 11.21 22.51
C LEU A 53 -20.34 9.88 22.01
N PHE A 54 -21.00 8.75 22.26
CA PHE A 54 -20.59 7.47 21.70
C PHE A 54 -20.64 7.48 20.16
N ASP A 55 -21.70 8.04 19.57
CA ASP A 55 -21.78 8.14 18.11
C ASP A 55 -20.70 9.07 17.53
N LEU A 56 -20.41 10.21 18.18
CA LEU A 56 -19.29 11.09 17.82
C LEU A 56 -17.95 10.36 17.87
N CYS A 57 -17.71 9.61 18.95
CA CYS A 57 -16.47 8.86 19.12
C CYS A 57 -16.27 7.85 18.00
N ALA A 58 -17.32 7.10 17.66
CA ALA A 58 -17.24 6.05 16.66
C ALA A 58 -17.15 6.61 15.22
N ALA A 59 -17.91 7.68 14.92
CA ALA A 59 -17.96 8.25 13.57
C ALA A 59 -16.78 9.19 13.25
N VAL A 60 -16.21 9.88 14.26
CA VAL A 60 -15.21 10.94 14.06
C VAL A 60 -13.90 10.65 14.79
N LEU A 61 -13.94 10.41 16.10
CA LEU A 61 -12.71 10.30 16.89
C LEU A 61 -11.92 9.02 16.56
N PHE A 62 -12.59 7.89 16.35
CA PHE A 62 -11.91 6.64 16.02
C PHE A 62 -11.15 6.70 14.68
N PRO A 63 -11.72 7.23 13.58
CA PRO A 63 -10.94 7.53 12.37
C PRO A 63 -9.71 8.41 12.61
N ILE A 64 -9.82 9.44 13.46
CA ILE A 64 -8.68 10.29 13.83
C ILE A 64 -7.61 9.48 14.58
N VAL A 65 -8.03 8.61 15.52
CA VAL A 65 -7.11 7.73 16.25
C VAL A 65 -6.36 6.80 15.30
N ILE A 66 -7.03 6.21 14.30
CA ILE A 66 -6.36 5.39 13.27
C ILE A 66 -5.33 6.21 12.50
N LEU A 67 -5.65 7.44 12.09
CA LEU A 67 -4.71 8.30 11.38
C LEU A 67 -3.50 8.67 12.23
N VAL A 68 -3.72 9.00 13.51
CA VAL A 68 -2.63 9.30 14.46
C VAL A 68 -1.77 8.06 14.72
N TYR A 69 -2.38 6.89 14.89
CA TYR A 69 -1.66 5.63 15.03
C TYR A 69 -0.79 5.35 13.80
N SER A 70 -1.38 5.47 12.61
CA SER A 70 -0.69 5.24 11.34
C SER A 70 0.47 6.22 11.14
N ALA A 71 0.30 7.49 11.51
CA ALA A 71 1.35 8.50 11.42
C ALA A 71 2.52 8.29 12.39
N LYS A 72 2.27 7.63 13.54
CA LYS A 72 3.31 7.32 14.54
C LYS A 72 4.05 6.02 14.29
N ASN A 73 3.43 5.07 13.58
CA ASN A 73 3.98 3.72 13.36
C ASN A 73 4.44 3.47 11.91
N PHE A 74 4.44 4.50 11.06
CA PHE A 74 4.97 4.43 9.70
C PHE A 74 6.21 5.31 9.60
N ASP A 75 7.38 4.68 9.50
CA ASP A 75 8.64 5.38 9.30
C ASP A 75 9.02 5.43 7.82
N PHE A 76 9.45 6.61 7.39
CA PHE A 76 9.92 6.83 6.03
C PHE A 76 10.89 8.00 6.02
N ASP A 77 12.16 7.70 5.76
CA ASP A 77 13.20 8.71 5.65
C ASP A 77 13.00 9.54 4.37
N ARG A 78 12.25 10.63 4.53
CA ARG A 78 11.96 11.59 3.47
C ARG A 78 13.24 12.31 3.02
N ALA A 79 14.19 12.55 3.92
CA ALA A 79 15.41 13.27 3.57
C ALA A 79 16.30 12.42 2.64
N VAL A 80 16.50 11.14 2.98
CA VAL A 80 17.18 10.18 2.10
C VAL A 80 16.47 10.04 0.77
N TYR A 81 15.14 9.95 0.77
CA TYR A 81 14.36 9.86 -0.47
C TYR A 81 14.51 11.11 -1.35
N HIS A 82 14.50 12.31 -0.76
CA HIS A 82 14.70 13.56 -1.49
C HIS A 82 16.07 13.63 -2.15
N ILE A 83 17.14 13.24 -1.45
CA ILE A 83 18.50 13.17 -2.03
C ILE A 83 18.53 12.22 -3.22
N ASN A 84 17.88 11.06 -3.12
CA ASN A 84 17.82 10.10 -4.23
C ASN A 84 17.07 10.67 -5.44
N MET A 85 15.97 11.39 -5.22
CA MET A 85 15.20 12.03 -6.29
C MET A 85 15.98 13.13 -7.02
N GLU A 86 16.84 13.85 -6.30
CA GLU A 86 17.66 14.93 -6.84
C GLU A 86 18.87 14.41 -7.61
N LEU A 87 19.61 13.45 -7.03
CA LEU A 87 20.93 13.05 -7.53
C LEU A 87 20.92 11.85 -8.47
N LEU A 88 19.89 10.99 -8.40
CA LEU A 88 19.80 9.81 -9.28
C LEU A 88 19.10 10.17 -10.58
N PRO A 89 19.51 9.58 -11.71
CA PRO A 89 18.85 9.79 -12.99
C PRO A 89 17.42 9.22 -12.97
N VAL A 90 16.53 9.83 -13.75
CA VAL A 90 15.15 9.34 -13.95
C VAL A 90 15.23 7.91 -14.51
N GLY A 91 14.30 7.03 -14.08
CA GLY A 91 14.34 5.59 -14.37
C GLY A 91 15.22 4.76 -13.42
N SER A 92 15.93 5.39 -12.48
CA SER A 92 16.61 4.65 -11.41
C SER A 92 15.59 3.96 -10.50
N PHE A 93 15.80 2.68 -10.22
CA PHE A 93 14.97 1.89 -9.30
C PHE A 93 14.82 2.59 -7.94
N GLU A 94 15.90 3.20 -7.48
CA GLU A 94 16.04 3.89 -6.19
C GLU A 94 15.43 5.31 -6.21
N ARG A 95 14.69 5.70 -7.26
CA ARG A 95 13.80 6.87 -7.22
C ARG A 95 12.36 6.51 -6.85
N ARG A 96 12.08 5.23 -6.57
CA ARG A 96 10.73 4.76 -6.23
C ARG A 96 10.56 4.69 -4.72
N ALA A 97 9.73 5.59 -4.16
CA ALA A 97 9.50 5.70 -2.72
C ALA A 97 9.17 4.36 -2.03
N ARG A 98 8.32 3.53 -2.64
CA ARG A 98 7.92 2.22 -2.12
C ARG A 98 9.11 1.28 -1.86
N MET A 99 10.24 1.49 -2.54
CA MET A 99 11.43 0.65 -2.38
C MET A 99 12.30 1.02 -1.18
N PHE A 100 11.98 2.11 -0.47
CA PHE A 100 12.71 2.54 0.74
C PHE A 100 11.95 2.20 2.01
N ALA A 101 10.64 2.44 2.05
CA ALA A 101 9.81 2.09 3.19
C ALA A 101 9.85 0.59 3.50
N SER A 102 9.71 0.24 4.78
CA SER A 102 9.52 -1.14 5.24
C SER A 102 8.24 -1.71 4.62
N PRO A 103 8.29 -2.83 3.87
CA PRO A 103 7.10 -3.44 3.29
C PRO A 103 6.03 -3.78 4.34
N THR A 104 6.47 -4.26 5.50
CA THR A 104 5.64 -4.55 6.68
C THR A 104 4.88 -3.31 7.15
N GLU A 105 5.57 -2.19 7.31
CA GLU A 105 4.94 -0.93 7.76
C GLU A 105 4.01 -0.36 6.70
N ILE A 106 4.37 -0.44 5.41
CA ILE A 106 3.47 -0.05 4.31
C ILE A 106 2.18 -0.85 4.41
N GLU A 107 2.25 -2.16 4.65
CA GLU A 107 1.07 -3.01 4.68
C GLU A 107 0.20 -2.74 5.91
N LEU A 108 0.80 -2.59 7.10
CA LEU A 108 0.07 -2.20 8.32
C LEU A 108 -0.61 -0.82 8.16
N PHE A 109 0.09 0.12 7.53
CA PHE A 109 -0.48 1.42 7.16
C PHE A 109 -1.66 1.26 6.20
N ARG A 110 -1.52 0.45 5.15
CA ARG A 110 -2.57 0.23 4.15
C ARG A 110 -3.82 -0.38 4.78
N VAL A 111 -3.68 -1.44 5.56
CA VAL A 111 -4.81 -2.09 6.24
C VAL A 111 -5.56 -1.10 7.13
N SER A 112 -4.83 -0.32 7.92
CA SER A 112 -5.41 0.70 8.80
C SER A 112 -6.09 1.83 8.01
N PHE A 113 -5.49 2.30 6.93
CA PHE A 113 -6.06 3.34 6.09
C PHE A 113 -7.27 2.84 5.30
N ASP A 114 -7.24 1.58 4.88
CA ASP A 114 -8.31 0.93 4.14
C ASP A 114 -9.54 0.68 5.02
N SER A 115 -9.34 0.47 6.33
CA SER A 115 -10.43 0.48 7.32
C SER A 115 -11.03 1.88 7.55
N LEU A 116 -10.53 2.93 6.89
CA LEU A 116 -11.16 4.26 6.84
C LEU A 116 -11.93 4.52 5.54
N ARG A 117 -11.68 3.71 4.50
CA ARG A 117 -12.26 3.89 3.17
C ARG A 117 -13.57 3.13 3.03
N ILE A 118 -14.42 3.60 2.12
CA ILE A 118 -15.61 2.85 1.67
C ILE A 118 -15.15 1.99 0.50
N ARG A 119 -15.03 0.69 0.73
CA ARG A 119 -14.58 -0.29 -0.28
C ARG A 119 -15.69 -1.22 -0.71
N SER A 120 -16.69 -1.40 0.14
CA SER A 120 -17.84 -2.25 -0.10
C SER A 120 -19.16 -1.51 0.12
N VAL A 121 -20.24 -2.13 -0.34
CA VAL A 121 -21.60 -1.65 -0.07
C VAL A 121 -21.91 -1.72 1.43
N SER A 122 -21.39 -2.71 2.17
CA SER A 122 -21.57 -2.77 3.63
C SER A 122 -20.85 -1.63 4.32
N ASP A 123 -19.60 -1.32 3.92
CA ASP A 123 -18.85 -0.18 4.47
C ASP A 123 -19.62 1.13 4.25
N TYR A 124 -20.22 1.28 3.06
CA TYR A 124 -21.02 2.46 2.73
C TYR A 124 -22.18 2.61 3.71
N PHE A 125 -23.01 1.58 3.88
CA PHE A 125 -24.13 1.62 4.81
C PHE A 125 -23.67 1.77 6.26
N LEU A 126 -22.56 1.14 6.64
CA LEU A 126 -22.01 1.20 7.97
C LEU A 126 -21.56 2.63 8.31
N ARG A 127 -20.71 3.24 7.47
CA ARG A 127 -20.16 4.58 7.72
C ARG A 127 -21.22 5.66 7.57
N ILE A 128 -22.02 5.61 6.51
CA ILE A 128 -23.10 6.60 6.31
C ILE A 128 -24.14 6.47 7.41
N GLY A 129 -24.51 5.25 7.78
CA GLY A 129 -25.45 5.00 8.87
C GLY A 129 -24.95 5.53 10.22
N MET A 130 -23.67 5.34 10.54
CA MET A 130 -23.08 5.90 11.76
C MET A 130 -23.05 7.44 11.76
N ASN A 131 -22.71 8.06 10.63
CA ASN A 131 -22.69 9.52 10.49
C ASN A 131 -24.10 10.14 10.56
N LEU A 132 -25.08 9.50 9.92
CA LEU A 132 -26.49 9.92 9.98
C LEU A 132 -27.06 9.72 11.38
N GLY A 133 -26.74 8.60 12.05
CA GLY A 133 -27.11 8.35 13.44
C GLY A 133 -26.60 9.44 14.37
N PHE A 134 -25.30 9.77 14.27
CA PHE A 134 -24.69 10.89 15.00
C PHE A 134 -25.41 12.22 14.73
N SER A 135 -25.62 12.57 13.45
CA SER A 135 -26.24 13.84 13.07
C SER A 135 -27.69 13.95 13.57
N TYR A 136 -28.45 12.86 13.51
CA TYR A 136 -29.80 12.80 14.05
C TYR A 136 -29.80 13.01 15.57
N ARG A 137 -28.99 12.26 16.32
CA ARG A 137 -28.94 12.39 17.78
C ARG A 137 -28.43 13.76 18.23
N PHE A 138 -27.42 14.30 17.55
CA PHE A 138 -26.93 15.64 17.82
C PHE A 138 -28.00 16.72 17.58
N LYS A 139 -28.77 16.61 16.49
CA LYS A 139 -29.94 17.47 16.25
C LYS A 139 -30.93 17.40 17.42
N ARG A 140 -31.20 16.20 17.94
CA ARG A 140 -32.08 16.02 19.11
C ARG A 140 -31.55 16.70 20.36
N VAL A 141 -30.24 16.66 20.62
CA VAL A 141 -29.61 17.42 21.72
C VAL A 141 -29.89 18.92 21.56
N VAL A 142 -29.68 19.48 20.37
CA VAL A 142 -29.93 20.91 20.09
C VAL A 142 -31.41 21.26 20.26
N GLU A 143 -32.32 20.44 19.72
CA GLU A 143 -33.77 20.65 19.88
C GLU A 143 -34.18 20.69 21.35
N VAL A 144 -33.66 19.77 22.17
CA VAL A 144 -33.94 19.74 23.63
C VAL A 144 -33.35 20.97 24.32
N LEU A 145 -32.13 21.41 23.96
CA LEU A 145 -31.54 22.64 24.51
C LEU A 145 -32.38 23.88 24.19
N ILE A 146 -32.88 24.00 22.95
CA ILE A 146 -33.76 25.09 22.53
C ILE A 146 -35.07 25.05 23.32
N GLN A 147 -35.68 23.86 23.48
CA GLN A 147 -36.90 23.70 24.27
C GLN A 147 -36.68 24.10 25.74
N MET A 148 -35.57 23.70 26.35
CA MET A 148 -35.22 24.07 27.72
C MET A 148 -34.99 25.57 27.88
N GLN A 149 -34.32 26.23 26.91
CA GLN A 149 -34.17 27.69 26.91
C GLN A 149 -35.51 28.40 26.79
N ASN A 150 -36.38 27.97 25.87
CA ASN A 150 -37.71 28.55 25.69
C ASN A 150 -38.58 28.38 26.94
N GLN A 151 -38.51 27.21 27.61
CA GLN A 151 -39.19 27.00 28.89
C GLN A 151 -38.66 27.93 29.99
N ARG A 152 -37.33 28.11 30.09
CA ARG A 152 -36.73 29.05 31.06
C ARG A 152 -37.16 30.49 30.80
N GLN A 153 -37.19 30.93 29.54
CA GLN A 153 -37.66 32.26 29.16
C GLN A 153 -39.16 32.44 29.47
N ARG A 154 -40.01 31.45 29.19
CA ARG A 154 -41.43 31.46 29.56
C ARG A 154 -41.64 31.51 31.08
N HIS A 155 -40.83 30.79 31.85
CA HIS A 155 -40.88 30.87 33.31
C HIS A 155 -40.43 32.23 33.82
N GLN A 156 -39.38 32.84 33.26
CA GLN A 156 -38.95 34.20 33.63
C GLN A 156 -39.98 35.27 33.24
N SER A 157 -40.59 35.18 32.06
CA SER A 157 -41.64 36.10 31.63
C SER A 157 -42.91 35.91 32.46
N SER A 158 -43.28 34.67 32.79
CA SER A 158 -44.38 34.37 33.73
C SER A 158 -44.08 34.88 35.14
N ARG A 159 -42.82 34.82 35.62
CA ARG A 159 -42.41 35.36 36.93
C ARG A 159 -42.47 36.89 36.95
N ARG A 160 -42.06 37.55 35.87
CA ARG A 160 -42.23 39.01 35.69
C ARG A 160 -43.70 39.40 35.61
N ALA A 161 -44.51 38.62 34.88
CA ALA A 161 -45.96 38.84 34.78
C ALA A 161 -46.72 38.50 36.08
N SER A 162 -46.20 37.60 36.93
CA SER A 162 -46.77 37.31 38.25
C SER A 162 -46.39 38.36 39.29
N LEU A 163 -45.17 38.91 39.24
CA LEU A 163 -44.77 40.08 40.03
C LEU A 163 -45.58 41.33 39.65
N ALA A 164 -45.87 41.52 38.35
CA ALA A 164 -46.76 42.59 37.89
C ALA A 164 -48.24 42.35 38.28
N ARG A 165 -48.69 41.08 38.35
CA ARG A 165 -50.04 40.71 38.83
C ARG A 165 -50.19 40.73 40.36
N GLN A 166 -49.10 40.64 41.12
CA GLN A 166 -49.13 40.74 42.58
C GLN A 166 -49.49 42.15 43.06
N TYR A 167 -49.32 43.18 42.21
CA TYR A 167 -49.83 44.53 42.46
C TYR A 167 -51.29 44.74 42.03
N SER A 168 -51.93 43.79 41.34
CA SER A 168 -53.29 43.96 40.79
C SER A 168 -54.33 42.92 41.26
N ASN A 169 -53.94 41.86 41.97
CA ASN A 169 -54.89 40.82 42.42
C ASN A 169 -54.87 40.61 43.94
N LEU A 170 -55.55 41.51 44.64
CA LEU A 170 -56.12 41.28 45.99
C LEU A 170 -57.50 40.60 45.92
N LEU A 171 -57.92 40.12 44.74
CA LEU A 171 -59.22 39.50 44.51
C LEU A 171 -59.10 38.29 43.56
N LYS A 172 -59.55 37.15 44.09
CA LYS A 172 -59.92 35.87 43.46
C LYS A 172 -58.90 34.73 43.49
N PHE A 173 -59.40 33.65 44.08
CA PHE A 173 -58.82 32.34 44.32
C PHE A 173 -59.02 31.41 43.12
N SER A 174 -58.18 30.37 43.11
CA SER A 174 -58.42 28.99 42.65
C SER A 174 -57.92 28.53 41.27
N GLN A 175 -57.46 27.26 41.35
CA GLN A 175 -57.23 26.25 40.31
C GLN A 175 -55.85 26.16 39.66
N PHE A 176 -55.04 25.29 40.27
CA PHE A 176 -53.98 24.51 39.61
C PHE A 176 -54.58 23.56 38.57
N PRO A 177 -54.06 23.51 37.33
CA PRO A 177 -54.15 22.32 36.49
C PRO A 177 -52.85 21.52 36.58
N ASN A 178 -53.00 20.25 36.96
CA ASN A 178 -52.01 19.19 36.83
C ASN A 178 -51.48 19.09 35.38
N GLY A 179 -50.30 19.66 35.13
CA GLY A 179 -49.51 19.35 33.94
C GLY A 179 -48.75 18.04 34.17
N ARG A 180 -49.32 16.92 33.71
CA ARG A 180 -48.62 15.62 33.66
C ARG A 180 -47.30 15.80 32.89
N GLN A 181 -46.18 15.72 33.61
CA GLN A 181 -44.87 15.56 32.99
C GLN A 181 -44.88 14.24 32.20
N PRO A 182 -44.42 14.21 30.94
CA PRO A 182 -44.23 12.97 30.22
C PRO A 182 -43.10 12.19 30.88
N CYS A 183 -43.42 11.31 31.83
CA CYS A 183 -42.48 10.30 32.30
C CYS A 183 -42.22 9.32 31.14
N GLN A 184 -40.98 9.22 30.68
CA GLN A 184 -40.55 8.10 29.84
C GLN A 184 -40.97 6.80 30.54
N ARG A 185 -41.61 5.88 29.81
CA ARG A 185 -41.95 4.55 30.33
C ARG A 185 -40.63 3.84 30.67
N ALA A 186 -40.45 3.49 31.93
CA ALA A 186 -39.26 2.77 32.39
C ALA A 186 -39.12 1.44 31.64
N ALA A 187 -37.96 1.19 31.06
CA ALA A 187 -37.64 -0.10 30.46
C ALA A 187 -37.60 -1.20 31.54
N PRO A 188 -38.04 -2.43 31.24
CA PRO A 188 -37.96 -3.54 32.19
C PRO A 188 -36.50 -3.84 32.55
N LYS A 189 -36.20 -3.93 33.86
CA LYS A 189 -34.84 -4.14 34.39
C LYS A 189 -34.18 -5.43 33.88
N SER A 190 -34.96 -6.43 33.47
CA SER A 190 -34.45 -7.64 32.83
C SER A 190 -33.70 -7.36 31.53
N LEU A 191 -34.00 -6.28 30.81
CA LEU A 191 -33.25 -5.89 29.61
C LEU A 191 -31.82 -5.46 29.94
N ALA A 192 -31.54 -4.92 31.13
CA ALA A 192 -30.19 -4.56 31.54
C ALA A 192 -29.24 -5.77 31.57
N ILE A 193 -29.77 -6.97 31.84
CA ILE A 193 -29.00 -8.22 31.84
C ILE A 193 -28.42 -8.49 30.44
N LEU A 194 -29.18 -8.22 29.38
CA LEU A 194 -28.71 -8.42 28.01
C LEU A 194 -27.54 -7.49 27.67
N TYR A 195 -27.62 -6.23 28.07
CA TYR A 195 -26.56 -5.24 27.85
C TYR A 195 -25.29 -5.53 28.68
N LEU A 196 -25.45 -6.01 29.93
CA LEU A 196 -24.32 -6.47 30.75
C LEU A 196 -23.67 -7.70 30.14
N ALA A 197 -24.48 -8.69 29.74
CA ALA A 197 -23.98 -9.91 29.10
C ALA A 197 -23.25 -9.59 27.79
N TYR A 198 -23.81 -8.70 26.96
CA TYR A 198 -23.16 -8.25 25.72
C TYR A 198 -21.85 -7.51 25.99
N SER A 199 -21.80 -6.63 27.00
CA SER A 199 -20.59 -5.88 27.38
C SER A 199 -19.43 -6.82 27.73
N VAL A 200 -19.70 -7.92 28.44
CA VAL A 200 -18.69 -8.94 28.73
C VAL A 200 -18.38 -9.78 27.48
N ALA A 201 -19.42 -10.20 26.75
CA ALA A 201 -19.26 -11.08 25.59
C ALA A 201 -18.39 -10.46 24.50
N VAL A 202 -18.54 -9.16 24.20
CA VAL A 202 -17.76 -8.51 23.14
C VAL A 202 -16.26 -8.51 23.46
N ILE A 203 -15.87 -8.31 24.72
CA ILE A 203 -14.46 -8.39 25.16
C ILE A 203 -13.96 -9.83 25.06
N VAL A 204 -14.72 -10.79 25.55
CA VAL A 204 -14.33 -12.21 25.52
C VAL A 204 -14.16 -12.70 24.09
N VAL A 205 -15.13 -12.45 23.21
CA VAL A 205 -15.07 -12.81 21.79
C VAL A 205 -13.85 -12.18 21.13
N THR A 206 -13.61 -10.89 21.36
CA THR A 206 -12.46 -10.18 20.78
C THR A 206 -11.15 -10.80 21.24
N GLN A 207 -10.97 -10.99 22.55
CA GLN A 207 -9.74 -11.54 23.12
C GLN A 207 -9.50 -12.98 22.65
N ARG A 208 -10.56 -13.79 22.55
CA ARG A 208 -10.48 -15.17 22.05
C ARG A 208 -10.16 -15.21 20.56
N SER A 209 -10.76 -14.36 19.74
CA SER A 209 -10.42 -14.24 18.32
C SER A 209 -8.95 -13.86 18.11
N ILE A 210 -8.45 -12.90 18.90
CA ILE A 210 -7.05 -12.46 18.81
C ILE A 210 -6.10 -13.59 19.21
N SER A 211 -6.29 -14.15 20.41
CA SER A 211 -5.41 -15.19 20.94
C SER A 211 -5.41 -16.47 20.08
N THR A 212 -6.56 -16.86 19.52
CA THR A 212 -6.66 -18.07 18.68
C THR A 212 -5.92 -17.88 17.37
N SER A 213 -6.17 -16.77 16.64
CA SER A 213 -5.47 -16.50 15.39
C SER A 213 -3.97 -16.26 15.59
N GLN A 214 -3.56 -15.57 16.65
CA GLN A 214 -2.14 -15.39 16.97
C GLN A 214 -1.43 -16.72 17.21
N ALA A 215 -2.07 -17.65 17.93
CA ALA A 215 -1.52 -18.98 18.12
C ALA A 215 -1.41 -19.76 16.80
N ALA A 216 -2.42 -19.69 15.94
CA ALA A 216 -2.42 -20.35 14.64
C ALA A 216 -1.34 -19.79 13.68
N CYS A 217 -1.00 -18.51 13.80
CA CYS A 217 -0.01 -17.83 12.96
C CYS A 217 1.38 -17.72 13.61
N ALA A 218 1.58 -18.20 14.84
CA ALA A 218 2.81 -17.98 15.60
C ALA A 218 4.07 -18.57 14.95
N SER A 219 3.93 -19.63 14.14
CA SER A 219 5.05 -20.25 13.41
C SER A 219 5.44 -19.49 12.13
N TYR A 220 4.69 -18.46 11.74
CA TYR A 220 4.81 -17.76 10.46
C TYR A 220 5.01 -16.25 10.68
N PRO A 221 6.19 -15.79 11.13
CA PRO A 221 6.47 -14.37 11.33
C PRO A 221 6.33 -13.52 10.05
N GLU A 222 6.48 -14.13 8.89
CA GLU A 222 6.27 -13.53 7.57
C GLU A 222 4.80 -13.22 7.26
N CYS A 223 3.85 -13.81 8.01
CA CYS A 223 2.46 -13.40 7.96
C CYS A 223 2.25 -12.13 8.79
N VAL A 224 2.54 -10.98 8.19
CA VAL A 224 2.51 -9.67 8.86
C VAL A 224 1.10 -9.24 9.24
N VAL A 225 0.10 -9.63 8.45
CA VAL A 225 -1.32 -9.32 8.70
C VAL A 225 -2.14 -10.58 8.54
N PHE A 226 -3.02 -10.86 9.50
CA PHE A 226 -3.94 -11.99 9.48
C PHE A 226 -5.29 -11.60 10.11
N ALA A 227 -6.35 -12.32 9.72
CA ALA A 227 -7.69 -12.11 10.27
C ALA A 227 -7.81 -12.73 11.69
N TYR A 228 -8.49 -12.03 12.60
CA TYR A 228 -8.72 -12.51 13.96
C TYR A 228 -10.06 -13.25 14.07
N ARG A 229 -10.01 -14.58 14.28
CA ARG A 229 -11.17 -15.47 14.26
C ARG A 229 -11.17 -16.37 15.48
N TRP A 230 -12.32 -16.47 16.15
CA TRP A 230 -12.52 -17.45 17.21
C TRP A 230 -12.98 -18.79 16.62
N ARG A 231 -12.14 -19.38 15.76
CA ARG A 231 -12.34 -20.70 15.15
C ARG A 231 -10.99 -21.40 15.01
N ASP A 232 -10.88 -22.59 15.57
CA ASP A 232 -9.68 -23.40 15.44
C ASP A 232 -9.78 -24.27 14.18
N THR A 233 -9.18 -23.78 13.09
CA THR A 233 -9.06 -24.52 11.83
C THR A 233 -7.69 -25.17 11.65
N GLY A 234 -6.74 -24.93 12.57
CA GLY A 234 -5.33 -25.29 12.40
C GLY A 234 -4.59 -24.55 11.27
N LEU A 235 -5.26 -23.64 10.57
CA LEU A 235 -4.72 -22.85 9.47
C LEU A 235 -4.59 -21.39 9.90
N CYS A 236 -3.43 -20.78 9.63
CA CYS A 236 -3.26 -19.34 9.83
C CYS A 236 -4.09 -18.57 8.78
N PRO A 237 -5.07 -17.73 9.18
CA PRO A 237 -5.87 -16.93 8.25
C PRO A 237 -5.09 -15.70 7.76
N CYS A 238 -3.96 -15.96 7.08
CA CYS A 238 -3.04 -14.93 6.62
C CYS A 238 -3.66 -14.05 5.54
N ARG A 239 -3.47 -12.74 5.65
CA ARG A 239 -3.90 -11.73 4.67
C ARG A 239 -2.74 -11.11 3.93
N ALA A 240 -1.60 -10.91 4.60
CA ALA A 240 -0.40 -10.39 3.97
C ALA A 240 0.83 -11.24 4.32
N LEU A 241 1.36 -11.91 3.30
CA LEU A 241 2.65 -12.58 3.34
C LEU A 241 3.72 -11.61 2.86
N ILE A 242 4.65 -11.26 3.74
CA ILE A 242 5.78 -10.40 3.42
C ILE A 242 7.04 -11.07 3.95
N ASP A 243 7.86 -11.58 3.03
CA ASP A 243 9.14 -12.20 3.37
C ASP A 243 10.23 -11.74 2.41
N GLY A 244 11.45 -11.61 2.91
CA GLY A 244 12.58 -11.40 2.04
C GLY A 244 13.80 -10.77 2.69
N ASN A 245 14.91 -10.88 2.00
CA ASN A 245 16.14 -10.16 2.33
C ASN A 245 16.34 -9.04 1.30
N ARG A 246 16.25 -7.77 1.71
CA ARG A 246 16.43 -6.62 0.81
C ARG A 246 17.89 -6.32 0.49
N ALA A 247 18.84 -6.87 1.24
CA ALA A 247 20.26 -6.62 1.11
C ALA A 247 21.10 -7.88 1.45
N PRO A 248 21.07 -8.92 0.61
CA PRO A 248 21.95 -10.08 0.77
C PRO A 248 23.41 -9.62 0.84
N LYS A 249 24.18 -10.14 1.79
CA LYS A 249 25.56 -9.67 2.04
C LYS A 249 26.60 -10.52 1.33
N THR A 250 26.30 -11.80 1.14
CA THR A 250 27.24 -12.78 0.60
C THR A 250 26.76 -13.39 -0.72
N TYR A 251 27.70 -13.89 -1.52
CA TYR A 251 27.38 -14.61 -2.75
C TYR A 251 26.55 -15.87 -2.46
N PHE A 252 26.84 -16.55 -1.34
CA PHE A 252 26.12 -17.76 -0.94
C PHE A 252 24.65 -17.45 -0.64
N GLU A 253 24.35 -16.47 0.22
CA GLU A 253 22.98 -16.04 0.53
C GLU A 253 22.17 -15.66 -0.71
N TRP A 254 22.82 -15.01 -1.69
CA TRP A 254 22.16 -14.58 -2.92
C TRP A 254 21.88 -15.72 -3.90
N THR A 255 22.82 -16.66 -4.02
CA THR A 255 22.68 -17.80 -4.93
C THR A 255 21.80 -18.90 -4.35
N HIS A 256 21.78 -19.06 -3.03
CA HIS A 256 20.99 -20.03 -2.27
C HIS A 256 19.97 -19.32 -1.37
N PRO A 257 18.99 -18.58 -1.94
CA PRO A 257 17.94 -17.96 -1.14
C PRO A 257 17.07 -19.04 -0.49
N VAL A 258 16.44 -18.69 0.62
CA VAL A 258 15.46 -19.57 1.29
C VAL A 258 14.31 -19.88 0.33
N ASP A 259 13.94 -21.15 0.22
CA ASP A 259 12.76 -21.60 -0.52
C ASP A 259 11.50 -21.25 0.25
N ALA A 260 10.62 -20.47 -0.39
CA ALA A 260 9.37 -20.00 0.19
C ALA A 260 8.16 -20.83 -0.25
N THR A 261 8.32 -21.86 -1.10
CA THR A 261 7.20 -22.62 -1.66
C THR A 261 6.30 -23.21 -0.57
N ASP A 262 6.84 -23.90 0.43
CA ASP A 262 6.02 -24.55 1.46
C ASP A 262 5.37 -23.53 2.41
N THR A 263 6.06 -22.45 2.73
CA THR A 263 5.51 -21.32 3.48
C THR A 263 4.33 -20.68 2.74
N VAL A 264 4.48 -20.39 1.44
CA VAL A 264 3.42 -19.81 0.61
C VAL A 264 2.22 -20.77 0.54
N LYS A 265 2.45 -22.08 0.36
CA LYS A 265 1.39 -23.09 0.40
C LYS A 265 0.62 -23.05 1.71
N ALA A 266 1.32 -23.11 2.84
CA ALA A 266 0.72 -23.16 4.16
C ALA A 266 -0.13 -21.90 4.46
N LEU A 267 0.36 -20.73 4.07
CA LEU A 267 -0.32 -19.45 4.35
C LEU A 267 -1.41 -19.10 3.32
N ALA A 268 -1.35 -19.68 2.12
CA ALA A 268 -2.42 -19.59 1.13
C ALA A 268 -3.58 -20.57 1.41
N ALA A 269 -3.33 -21.67 2.13
CA ALA A 269 -4.31 -22.74 2.37
C ALA A 269 -5.63 -22.26 3.00
N ALA A 270 -5.61 -21.17 3.79
CA ALA A 270 -6.82 -20.58 4.36
C ALA A 270 -7.68 -19.79 3.35
N GLY A 271 -7.18 -19.52 2.14
CA GLY A 271 -7.88 -18.76 1.10
C GLY A 271 -8.04 -17.27 1.39
N THR A 272 -7.37 -16.75 2.43
CA THR A 272 -7.53 -15.36 2.91
C THR A 272 -6.47 -14.39 2.39
N LEU A 273 -5.48 -14.86 1.64
CA LEU A 273 -4.34 -14.05 1.24
C LEU A 273 -4.76 -12.93 0.26
N GLU A 274 -4.30 -11.72 0.53
CA GLU A 274 -4.56 -10.50 -0.25
C GLU A 274 -3.28 -9.89 -0.81
N THR A 275 -2.18 -10.01 -0.05
CA THR A 275 -0.86 -9.47 -0.36
C THR A 275 0.18 -10.60 -0.32
N LEU A 276 0.90 -10.77 -1.42
CA LEU A 276 2.07 -11.63 -1.55
C LEU A 276 3.27 -10.79 -1.97
N GLN A 277 4.22 -10.59 -1.05
CA GLN A 277 5.46 -9.87 -1.34
C GLN A 277 6.67 -10.70 -0.93
N LEU A 278 7.50 -11.07 -1.91
CA LEU A 278 8.72 -11.83 -1.72
C LEU A 278 9.93 -11.10 -2.31
N ILE A 279 11.03 -11.04 -1.55
CA ILE A 279 12.30 -10.41 -1.98
C ILE A 279 13.47 -11.37 -1.71
N ASN A 280 14.21 -11.78 -2.75
CA ASN A 280 15.31 -12.75 -2.62
C ASN A 280 14.88 -14.03 -1.86
N ARG A 281 13.77 -14.63 -2.29
CA ARG A 281 13.30 -15.97 -1.89
C ARG A 281 13.15 -16.84 -3.11
N GLN A 282 13.30 -18.14 -3.00
CA GLN A 282 13.03 -19.01 -4.14
C GLN A 282 11.53 -19.31 -4.20
N LEU A 283 10.92 -19.01 -5.35
CA LEU A 283 9.54 -19.39 -5.70
C LEU A 283 9.48 -19.56 -7.22
N THR A 284 9.74 -20.78 -7.71
CA THR A 284 9.85 -21.06 -9.15
C THR A 284 8.50 -21.05 -9.85
N VAL A 285 7.43 -21.44 -9.15
CA VAL A 285 6.04 -21.46 -9.62
C VAL A 285 5.12 -21.07 -8.46
N LEU A 286 3.98 -20.42 -8.77
CA LEU A 286 2.95 -20.17 -7.77
C LEU A 286 2.25 -21.49 -7.37
N PRO A 287 2.19 -21.85 -6.08
CA PRO A 287 1.51 -23.08 -5.65
C PRO A 287 -0.01 -23.03 -5.86
N ASP A 288 -0.63 -24.19 -6.07
CA ASP A 288 -2.06 -24.32 -6.37
C ASP A 288 -2.97 -23.76 -5.27
N GLU A 289 -2.54 -23.78 -4.01
CA GLU A 289 -3.27 -23.22 -2.87
C GLU A 289 -3.56 -21.71 -3.05
N LEU A 290 -2.68 -20.97 -3.74
CA LEU A 290 -2.91 -19.55 -4.05
C LEU A 290 -4.13 -19.33 -4.95
N ARG A 291 -4.55 -20.33 -5.73
CA ARG A 291 -5.76 -20.24 -6.56
C ARG A 291 -7.01 -19.97 -5.72
N GLY A 292 -7.05 -20.49 -4.48
CA GLY A 292 -8.16 -20.27 -3.55
C GLY A 292 -8.19 -18.86 -2.95
N CYS A 293 -7.16 -18.04 -3.14
CA CYS A 293 -7.06 -16.68 -2.61
C CYS A 293 -7.76 -15.67 -3.53
N HIS A 294 -9.09 -15.73 -3.62
CA HIS A 294 -9.88 -14.88 -4.52
C HIS A 294 -9.82 -13.37 -4.23
N ASN A 295 -9.30 -12.97 -3.05
CA ASN A 295 -9.10 -11.57 -2.66
C ASN A 295 -7.67 -11.07 -2.89
N LEU A 296 -6.79 -11.89 -3.48
CA LEU A 296 -5.42 -11.53 -3.83
C LEU A 296 -5.44 -10.31 -4.76
N ASN A 297 -4.91 -9.20 -4.27
CA ASN A 297 -4.91 -7.92 -4.98
C ASN A 297 -3.50 -7.35 -5.19
N TYR A 298 -2.50 -7.89 -4.51
CA TYR A 298 -1.12 -7.42 -4.58
C TYR A 298 -0.13 -8.59 -4.67
N ILE A 299 0.62 -8.65 -5.77
CA ILE A 299 1.75 -9.57 -5.95
C ILE A 299 3.00 -8.76 -6.29
N SER A 300 4.06 -8.90 -5.48
CA SER A 300 5.39 -8.35 -5.75
C SER A 300 6.45 -9.42 -5.50
N LEU A 301 7.05 -9.93 -6.57
CA LEU A 301 8.10 -10.94 -6.53
C LEU A 301 9.38 -10.34 -7.08
N ILE A 302 10.37 -10.09 -6.22
CA ILE A 302 11.65 -9.45 -6.60
C ILE A 302 12.78 -10.44 -6.38
N ASN A 303 13.54 -10.73 -7.43
CA ASN A 303 14.64 -11.69 -7.42
C ASN A 303 14.20 -13.10 -6.94
N CYS A 304 12.99 -13.54 -7.32
CA CYS A 304 12.41 -14.78 -6.80
C CYS A 304 12.59 -16.03 -7.69
N ALA A 305 13.27 -15.89 -8.83
CA ALA A 305 13.51 -16.96 -9.81
C ALA A 305 12.23 -17.66 -10.35
N ILE A 306 11.10 -16.96 -10.36
CA ILE A 306 9.85 -17.48 -10.94
C ILE A 306 10.02 -17.70 -12.45
N GLU A 307 9.65 -18.88 -12.92
CA GLU A 307 9.85 -19.33 -14.31
C GLU A 307 8.58 -19.31 -15.14
N GLU A 308 7.42 -19.51 -14.50
CA GLU A 308 6.11 -19.46 -15.11
C GLU A 308 5.02 -19.03 -14.12
N LEU A 309 3.91 -18.51 -14.66
CA LEU A 309 2.66 -18.34 -13.92
C LEU A 309 1.72 -19.48 -14.33
N PRO A 310 1.08 -20.17 -13.37
CA PRO A 310 0.12 -21.23 -13.69
C PRO A 310 -1.03 -20.73 -14.55
N ALA A 311 -1.64 -21.61 -15.36
CA ALA A 311 -2.75 -21.26 -16.25
C ALA A 311 -3.98 -20.70 -15.50
N TRP A 312 -4.16 -21.08 -14.23
CA TRP A 312 -5.24 -20.56 -13.39
C TRP A 312 -4.98 -19.13 -12.87
N ALA A 313 -3.79 -18.54 -13.06
CA ALA A 313 -3.47 -17.19 -12.59
C ALA A 313 -4.37 -16.09 -13.19
N LYS A 314 -5.04 -16.38 -14.32
CA LYS A 314 -6.08 -15.51 -14.92
C LYS A 314 -7.32 -15.33 -14.03
N GLU A 315 -7.53 -16.19 -13.04
CA GLU A 315 -8.66 -16.14 -12.09
C GLU A 315 -8.49 -15.06 -11.01
N PHE A 316 -7.36 -14.34 -10.99
CA PHE A 316 -7.12 -13.23 -10.05
C PHE A 316 -7.81 -11.93 -10.46
N HIS A 317 -9.15 -11.94 -10.50
CA HIS A 317 -9.99 -10.82 -10.94
C HIS A 317 -9.83 -9.54 -10.10
N LYS A 318 -9.37 -9.66 -8.84
CA LYS A 318 -9.13 -8.54 -7.92
C LYS A 318 -7.68 -8.05 -7.92
N LEU A 319 -6.80 -8.61 -8.76
CA LEU A 319 -5.39 -8.22 -8.83
C LEU A 319 -5.28 -6.77 -9.29
N GLN A 320 -4.70 -5.92 -8.44
CA GLN A 320 -4.50 -4.50 -8.72
C GLN A 320 -3.04 -4.19 -9.06
N TYR A 321 -2.12 -4.96 -8.47
CA TYR A 321 -0.68 -4.73 -8.55
C TYR A 321 0.05 -6.04 -8.84
N LEU A 322 0.72 -6.08 -9.99
CA LEU A 322 1.59 -7.18 -10.38
C LEU A 322 2.98 -6.65 -10.69
N GLN A 323 3.94 -6.98 -9.81
CA GLN A 323 5.36 -6.73 -10.04
C GLN A 323 6.11 -8.05 -10.00
N ILE A 324 6.80 -8.37 -11.10
CA ILE A 324 7.73 -9.50 -11.13
C ILE A 324 9.07 -9.00 -11.67
N GLU A 325 10.09 -9.10 -10.84
CA GLU A 325 11.48 -8.88 -11.24
C GLU A 325 12.24 -10.19 -11.13
N GLY A 326 12.80 -10.63 -12.25
CA GLY A 326 13.61 -11.84 -12.33
C GLY A 326 14.84 -11.78 -11.42
N LYS A 327 15.51 -12.93 -11.28
CA LYS A 327 16.78 -13.06 -10.58
C LYS A 327 17.90 -13.22 -11.61
N VAL A 328 19.08 -12.66 -11.34
CA VAL A 328 20.25 -12.87 -12.22
C VAL A 328 20.68 -14.33 -12.11
N GLY A 329 20.95 -14.97 -13.24
CA GLY A 329 21.47 -16.34 -13.29
C GLY A 329 20.40 -17.43 -13.25
N SER A 330 19.12 -17.08 -13.11
CA SER A 330 17.98 -18.00 -13.27
C SER A 330 17.31 -17.87 -14.63
N ASN A 331 16.47 -18.84 -14.99
CA ASN A 331 15.75 -18.84 -16.26
C ASN A 331 14.72 -17.69 -16.37
N ASN A 332 14.13 -17.28 -15.23
CA ASN A 332 13.09 -16.25 -15.12
C ASN A 332 11.87 -16.50 -16.02
N LEU A 333 10.84 -15.66 -15.94
CA LEU A 333 9.65 -15.81 -16.79
C LEU A 333 9.96 -15.89 -18.29
N GLY A 334 9.29 -16.84 -18.95
CA GLY A 334 9.06 -16.82 -20.40
C GLY A 334 7.86 -15.94 -20.78
N ASN A 335 7.23 -16.24 -21.93
CA ASN A 335 5.96 -15.60 -22.29
C ASN A 335 4.84 -16.03 -21.34
N PHE A 336 3.91 -15.12 -21.06
CA PHE A 336 2.66 -15.47 -20.39
C PHE A 336 1.73 -16.25 -21.32
N ALA A 337 0.74 -16.93 -20.72
CA ALA A 337 -0.40 -17.47 -21.44
C ALA A 337 -1.17 -16.34 -22.15
N ASP A 338 -1.68 -16.62 -23.35
CA ASP A 338 -2.32 -15.64 -24.22
C ASP A 338 -3.61 -15.02 -23.61
N ASP A 339 -4.23 -15.71 -22.65
CA ASP A 339 -5.44 -15.29 -21.96
C ASP A 339 -5.20 -14.76 -20.53
N LEU A 340 -3.95 -14.57 -20.10
CA LEU A 340 -3.65 -14.19 -18.71
C LEU A 340 -4.39 -12.91 -18.28
N PHE A 341 -4.43 -11.90 -19.13
CA PHE A 341 -5.06 -10.59 -18.83
C PHE A 341 -6.47 -10.44 -19.42
N SER A 342 -7.13 -11.54 -19.81
CA SER A 342 -8.45 -11.47 -20.47
C SER A 342 -9.57 -10.96 -19.55
N ASP A 343 -9.43 -11.11 -18.24
CA ASP A 343 -10.44 -10.70 -17.24
C ASP A 343 -9.78 -10.23 -15.92
N MET A 344 -9.03 -9.13 -16.00
CA MET A 344 -8.39 -8.48 -14.85
C MET A 344 -8.81 -7.02 -14.72
N PRO A 345 -10.11 -6.75 -14.45
CA PRO A 345 -10.67 -5.41 -14.48
C PRO A 345 -10.06 -4.47 -13.43
N GLU A 346 -9.52 -4.98 -12.33
CA GLU A 346 -8.92 -4.17 -11.26
C GLU A 346 -7.43 -3.87 -11.46
N LEU A 347 -6.78 -4.47 -12.47
CA LEU A 347 -5.34 -4.32 -12.67
C LEU A 347 -4.98 -2.88 -13.03
N ARG A 348 -4.12 -2.26 -12.22
CA ARG A 348 -3.69 -0.86 -12.37
C ARG A 348 -2.20 -0.73 -12.62
N TYR A 349 -1.41 -1.67 -12.09
CA TYR A 349 0.05 -1.60 -12.14
C TYR A 349 0.63 -2.92 -12.61
N LEU A 350 1.33 -2.86 -13.73
CA LEU A 350 2.09 -3.98 -14.28
C LEU A 350 3.56 -3.59 -14.41
N GLN A 351 4.42 -4.29 -13.68
CA GLN A 351 5.87 -4.13 -13.80
C GLN A 351 6.55 -5.47 -14.00
N LEU A 352 7.36 -5.54 -15.05
CA LEU A 352 8.15 -6.72 -15.39
C LEU A 352 9.60 -6.32 -15.60
N GLY A 353 10.53 -7.13 -15.12
CA GLY A 353 11.91 -6.88 -15.48
C GLY A 353 12.87 -8.02 -15.26
N LEU A 354 13.98 -7.97 -15.98
CA LEU A 354 15.00 -9.02 -16.01
C LEU A 354 14.47 -10.37 -16.54
N HIS A 355 13.56 -10.35 -17.51
CA HIS A 355 13.03 -11.55 -18.17
C HIS A 355 13.61 -11.67 -19.57
N ARG A 356 14.71 -12.43 -19.70
CA ARG A 356 15.43 -12.57 -20.98
C ARG A 356 14.67 -13.39 -22.01
N ARG A 357 13.84 -14.35 -21.57
CA ARG A 357 13.11 -15.28 -22.45
C ARG A 357 11.74 -14.77 -22.90
N MET A 358 11.27 -13.65 -22.35
CA MET A 358 9.99 -13.07 -22.71
C MET A 358 10.14 -12.22 -23.98
N ILE A 359 9.32 -12.54 -24.99
CA ILE A 359 9.37 -11.94 -26.33
C ILE A 359 8.17 -11.01 -26.55
N ARG A 360 7.02 -11.32 -25.95
CA ARG A 360 5.77 -10.57 -26.10
C ARG A 360 4.95 -10.56 -24.81
N LEU A 361 4.04 -9.60 -24.71
CA LEU A 361 2.93 -9.64 -23.75
C LEU A 361 1.63 -10.10 -24.43
N PRO A 362 0.76 -10.82 -23.72
CA PRO A 362 -0.59 -11.12 -24.22
C PRO A 362 -1.46 -9.86 -24.28
N PRO A 363 -2.61 -9.88 -24.98
CA PRO A 363 -3.52 -8.76 -25.06
C PRO A 363 -3.92 -8.21 -23.68
N LEU A 364 -4.01 -6.88 -23.57
CA LEU A 364 -4.35 -6.18 -22.32
C LEU A 364 -5.82 -5.71 -22.29
N ASP A 365 -6.66 -6.18 -23.21
CA ASP A 365 -8.03 -5.70 -23.39
C ASP A 365 -8.92 -5.95 -22.17
N GLY A 366 -8.64 -7.01 -21.40
CA GLY A 366 -9.32 -7.33 -20.15
C GLY A 366 -8.81 -6.56 -18.92
N ALA A 367 -7.85 -5.65 -19.09
CA ALA A 367 -7.28 -4.80 -18.04
C ALA A 367 -7.51 -3.28 -18.33
N PRO A 368 -8.77 -2.81 -18.48
CA PRO A 368 -9.10 -1.44 -18.88
C PRO A 368 -8.69 -0.36 -17.87
N ASN A 369 -8.37 -0.75 -16.63
CA ASN A 369 -7.94 0.15 -15.56
C ASN A 369 -6.43 0.27 -15.42
N LEU A 370 -5.65 -0.36 -16.32
CA LEU A 370 -4.20 -0.30 -16.27
C LEU A 370 -3.72 1.15 -16.42
N SER A 371 -3.02 1.65 -15.40
CA SER A 371 -2.53 3.03 -15.34
C SER A 371 -1.01 3.12 -15.43
N CYS A 372 -0.30 2.03 -15.13
CA CYS A 372 1.14 2.00 -15.13
C CYS A 372 1.66 0.70 -15.77
N LEU A 373 2.51 0.86 -16.78
CA LEU A 373 3.26 -0.22 -17.42
C LEU A 373 4.76 0.12 -17.37
N VAL A 374 5.52 -0.71 -16.65
CA VAL A 374 6.97 -0.55 -16.52
C VAL A 374 7.65 -1.84 -16.97
N MET A 375 8.56 -1.75 -17.93
CA MET A 375 9.36 -2.88 -18.35
C MET A 375 10.85 -2.54 -18.34
N ALA A 376 11.65 -3.42 -17.75
CA ALA A 376 13.07 -3.17 -17.60
C ALA A 376 13.94 -4.42 -17.89
N ARG A 377 15.00 -4.28 -18.69
CA ARG A 377 15.95 -5.36 -19.01
C ARG A 377 15.29 -6.58 -19.62
N MET A 378 14.59 -6.37 -20.73
CA MET A 378 14.00 -7.42 -21.53
C MET A 378 14.84 -7.57 -22.79
N SER A 379 15.61 -8.66 -22.88
CA SER A 379 16.64 -8.81 -23.93
C SER A 379 16.04 -9.21 -25.28
N GLU A 380 15.04 -10.09 -25.29
CA GLU A 380 14.43 -10.64 -26.50
C GLU A 380 13.01 -10.08 -26.77
N PHE A 381 12.61 -9.03 -26.04
CA PHE A 381 11.25 -8.48 -26.14
C PHE A 381 11.11 -7.59 -27.37
N THR A 382 10.19 -7.94 -28.27
CA THR A 382 10.06 -7.32 -29.60
C THR A 382 8.79 -6.51 -29.77
N ALA A 383 7.68 -6.91 -29.15
CA ALA A 383 6.37 -6.33 -29.44
C ALA A 383 5.48 -6.17 -28.21
N LEU A 384 4.82 -5.01 -28.15
CA LEU A 384 3.76 -4.67 -27.21
C LEU A 384 2.37 -4.96 -27.82
N PRO A 385 1.39 -5.39 -27.01
CA PRO A 385 -0.01 -5.52 -27.44
C PRO A 385 -0.65 -4.15 -27.64
N SER A 386 -1.80 -4.08 -28.32
CA SER A 386 -2.52 -2.82 -28.56
C SER A 386 -2.86 -2.07 -27.27
N PHE A 387 -2.82 -0.74 -27.31
CA PHE A 387 -3.24 0.15 -26.23
C PHE A 387 -4.63 0.78 -26.44
N LYS A 388 -5.36 0.34 -27.47
CA LYS A 388 -6.66 0.92 -27.89
C LYS A 388 -7.69 1.01 -26.76
N HIS A 389 -7.68 0.04 -25.85
CA HIS A 389 -8.63 -0.06 -24.74
C HIS A 389 -8.08 0.46 -23.40
N LEU A 390 -6.82 0.95 -23.37
CA LEU A 390 -6.11 1.37 -22.16
C LEU A 390 -6.18 2.89 -21.94
N ARG A 391 -7.39 3.45 -21.89
CA ARG A 391 -7.59 4.92 -21.78
C ARG A 391 -6.96 5.53 -20.52
N ARG A 392 -6.90 4.75 -19.43
CA ARG A 392 -6.38 5.15 -18.11
C ARG A 392 -4.86 5.02 -17.97
N LEU A 393 -4.15 4.60 -19.02
CA LEU A 393 -2.71 4.48 -19.01
C LEU A 393 -2.07 5.85 -18.85
N GLN A 394 -1.27 6.05 -17.80
CA GLN A 394 -0.69 7.36 -17.45
C GLN A 394 0.83 7.31 -17.35
N ARG A 395 1.39 6.15 -17.01
CA ARG A 395 2.82 5.94 -16.78
C ARG A 395 3.34 4.79 -17.63
N LEU A 396 4.30 5.12 -18.48
CA LEU A 396 4.98 4.19 -19.36
C LEU A 396 6.49 4.37 -19.20
N GLU A 397 7.17 3.30 -18.83
CA GLU A 397 8.63 3.32 -18.66
C GLU A 397 9.25 2.05 -19.27
N PHE A 398 10.13 2.25 -20.23
CA PHE A 398 10.82 1.20 -20.95
C PHE A 398 12.34 1.38 -20.78
N SER A 399 12.98 0.50 -20.00
CA SER A 399 14.40 0.63 -19.68
C SER A 399 15.18 -0.60 -20.16
N VAL A 400 16.24 -0.41 -20.95
CA VAL A 400 17.07 -1.53 -21.44
C VAL A 400 16.24 -2.54 -22.26
N MET A 401 15.55 -2.04 -23.28
CA MET A 401 14.66 -2.80 -24.16
C MET A 401 15.27 -2.93 -25.56
N LYS A 402 16.39 -3.66 -25.67
CA LYS A 402 17.26 -3.63 -26.86
C LYS A 402 16.53 -3.88 -28.18
N GLN A 403 15.62 -4.85 -28.20
CA GLN A 403 14.91 -5.31 -29.40
C GLN A 403 13.55 -4.62 -29.61
N LEU A 404 13.16 -3.68 -28.75
CA LEU A 404 11.87 -3.00 -28.89
C LEU A 404 11.93 -1.99 -30.04
N SER A 405 11.32 -2.35 -31.16
CA SER A 405 11.37 -1.59 -32.42
C SER A 405 10.30 -0.51 -32.57
N TRP A 406 9.18 -0.63 -31.86
CA TRP A 406 8.06 0.32 -31.93
C TRP A 406 7.19 0.18 -30.67
N ILE A 407 6.31 1.15 -30.44
CA ILE A 407 5.24 1.05 -29.44
C ILE A 407 3.88 1.30 -30.11
N PRO A 408 2.79 0.68 -29.63
CA PRO A 408 1.44 0.94 -30.11
C PRO A 408 1.07 2.41 -29.97
N ASP A 409 0.15 2.85 -30.83
CA ASP A 409 -0.34 4.22 -30.84
C ASP A 409 -0.90 4.64 -29.47
N LEU A 410 -0.57 5.87 -29.06
CA LEU A 410 -1.03 6.49 -27.84
C LEU A 410 -2.27 7.39 -28.03
N GLU A 411 -2.80 7.52 -29.25
CA GLU A 411 -3.98 8.37 -29.55
C GLU A 411 -5.20 8.04 -28.68
N SER A 412 -5.42 6.77 -28.35
CA SER A 412 -6.54 6.34 -27.50
C SER A 412 -6.32 6.51 -26.01
N VAL A 413 -5.13 6.97 -25.60
CA VAL A 413 -4.75 7.14 -24.20
C VAL A 413 -4.97 8.60 -23.79
N ASP A 414 -5.70 8.83 -22.68
CA ASP A 414 -6.21 10.17 -22.36
C ASP A 414 -5.10 11.17 -22.01
N THR A 415 -4.29 10.90 -20.97
CA THR A 415 -3.25 11.82 -20.50
C THR A 415 -2.06 11.04 -19.99
N ILE A 416 -0.91 11.23 -20.61
CA ILE A 416 0.36 10.67 -20.17
C ILE A 416 1.00 11.63 -19.16
N ILE A 417 1.24 11.15 -17.94
CA ILE A 417 1.86 11.92 -16.85
C ILE A 417 3.36 11.61 -16.76
N HIS A 418 3.75 10.43 -17.23
CA HIS A 418 5.15 10.02 -17.28
C HIS A 418 5.40 9.09 -18.44
N PHE A 419 6.30 9.49 -19.32
CA PHE A 419 6.82 8.67 -20.41
C PHE A 419 8.34 8.65 -20.36
N ALA A 420 8.90 7.45 -20.50
CA ALA A 420 10.34 7.30 -20.53
C ALA A 420 10.80 6.09 -21.32
N VAL A 421 11.89 6.27 -22.08
CA VAL A 421 12.57 5.23 -22.84
C VAL A 421 14.06 5.35 -22.59
N TYR A 422 14.60 4.50 -21.71
CA TYR A 422 15.99 4.53 -21.24
C TYR A 422 16.85 3.43 -21.87
N GLN A 423 18.14 3.74 -22.01
CA GLN A 423 19.17 2.78 -22.44
C GLN A 423 18.87 2.11 -23.78
N GLY A 424 18.38 2.90 -24.75
CA GLY A 424 18.32 2.52 -26.16
C GLY A 424 17.41 1.35 -26.47
N ALA A 425 16.21 1.68 -26.90
CA ALA A 425 15.38 0.75 -27.68
C ALA A 425 15.61 1.03 -29.17
N ALA A 426 15.56 -0.01 -30.02
CA ALA A 426 15.72 0.15 -31.47
C ALA A 426 14.75 1.20 -32.04
N LEU A 427 13.59 1.40 -31.42
CA LEU A 427 12.62 2.45 -31.75
C LEU A 427 13.20 3.88 -31.77
N CYS A 428 14.29 4.13 -31.04
CA CYS A 428 14.92 5.46 -30.95
C CYS A 428 15.73 5.83 -32.20
N CYS A 429 15.97 4.89 -33.11
CA CYS A 429 16.90 5.09 -34.22
C CYS A 429 16.52 4.31 -35.50
N ASN A 430 15.56 3.38 -35.45
CA ASN A 430 15.12 2.63 -36.61
C ASN A 430 14.13 3.40 -37.51
N GLY A 431 13.74 4.62 -37.14
CA GLY A 431 12.79 5.44 -37.89
C GLY A 431 11.35 5.41 -37.37
N PHE A 432 11.10 4.85 -36.18
CA PHE A 432 9.78 4.91 -35.52
C PHE A 432 9.39 6.35 -35.09
N VAL A 433 10.29 7.06 -34.38
CA VAL A 433 10.07 8.44 -33.89
C VAL A 433 10.53 9.52 -34.88
N GLY A 434 11.22 9.14 -35.96
CA GLY A 434 11.84 10.11 -36.87
C GLY A 434 12.58 9.47 -38.03
N THR A 435 13.70 10.06 -38.44
CA THR A 435 14.54 9.48 -39.49
C THR A 435 15.33 8.29 -38.95
N CYS A 436 15.44 7.24 -39.76
CA CYS A 436 16.29 6.11 -39.40
C CYS A 436 17.75 6.54 -39.40
N ASN A 437 18.45 6.24 -38.31
CA ASN A 437 19.87 6.51 -38.13
C ASN A 437 20.58 5.29 -37.50
N LEU A 438 21.05 4.39 -38.36
CA LEU A 438 21.77 3.18 -37.93
C LEU A 438 23.17 3.45 -37.36
N THR A 439 23.69 4.69 -37.48
CA THR A 439 24.93 5.08 -36.80
C THR A 439 24.73 5.37 -35.31
N ASN A 440 23.47 5.50 -34.87
CA ASN A 440 23.14 5.68 -33.46
C ASN A 440 23.53 4.41 -32.67
N PRO A 441 24.24 4.52 -31.53
CA PRO A 441 24.64 3.38 -30.70
C PRO A 441 23.51 2.43 -30.31
N PHE A 442 22.27 2.91 -30.24
CA PHE A 442 21.09 2.10 -29.90
C PHE A 442 20.66 1.15 -31.02
N CYS A 443 21.04 1.42 -32.27
CA CYS A 443 20.71 0.60 -33.45
C CYS A 443 21.90 -0.20 -33.98
N ASN A 444 22.95 -0.38 -33.17
CA ASN A 444 24.13 -1.12 -33.61
C ASN A 444 23.76 -2.59 -33.94
N GLY A 445 23.75 -2.93 -35.24
CA GLY A 445 23.33 -4.24 -35.74
C GLY A 445 21.83 -4.38 -36.06
N GLY A 446 21.05 -3.29 -36.07
CA GLY A 446 19.62 -3.28 -36.43
C GLY A 446 19.34 -2.80 -37.86
N SER A 447 18.08 -2.93 -38.30
CA SER A 447 17.58 -2.41 -39.58
C SER A 447 16.58 -1.27 -39.37
N CYS A 448 16.38 -0.46 -40.41
CA CYS A 448 15.32 0.55 -40.40
C CYS A 448 13.94 -0.13 -40.43
N LEU A 449 12.95 0.51 -39.82
CA LEU A 449 11.57 0.07 -39.82
C LEU A 449 11.02 0.09 -41.26
N GLU A 450 10.77 -1.09 -41.82
CA GLU A 450 10.25 -1.27 -43.18
C GLU A 450 8.75 -1.03 -43.26
N ASP A 451 8.02 -1.43 -42.20
CA ASP A 451 6.57 -1.26 -42.13
C ASP A 451 6.21 0.16 -41.68
N PHE A 452 5.80 0.97 -42.65
CA PHE A 452 5.38 2.35 -42.44
C PHE A 452 4.11 2.47 -41.59
N SER A 453 3.29 1.44 -41.48
CA SER A 453 2.08 1.44 -40.65
C SER A 453 2.40 1.45 -39.15
N LEU A 454 3.61 1.00 -38.78
CA LEU A 454 4.09 0.97 -37.40
C LEU A 454 4.77 2.28 -36.97
N ARG A 455 4.86 3.30 -37.85
CA ARG A 455 5.44 4.59 -37.48
C ARG A 455 4.59 5.30 -36.43
N ALA A 456 5.26 6.10 -35.60
CA ALA A 456 4.57 6.88 -34.58
C ALA A 456 3.58 7.86 -35.24
N SER A 457 2.34 7.84 -34.74
CA SER A 457 1.32 8.82 -35.12
C SER A 457 1.66 10.23 -34.63
N PRO A 458 1.00 11.28 -35.13
CA PRO A 458 1.19 12.63 -34.62
C PRO A 458 0.95 12.75 -33.10
N ALA A 459 -0.06 12.05 -32.57
CA ALA A 459 -0.35 11.99 -31.15
C ALA A 459 0.79 11.32 -30.36
N THR A 460 1.31 10.20 -30.87
CA THR A 460 2.45 9.51 -30.25
C THR A 460 3.71 10.37 -30.27
N LEU A 461 4.02 11.01 -31.40
CA LEU A 461 5.17 11.92 -31.53
C LEU A 461 5.08 13.11 -30.58
N GLN A 462 3.87 13.63 -30.33
CA GLN A 462 3.66 14.70 -29.35
C GLN A 462 4.11 14.27 -27.96
N VAL A 463 3.77 13.05 -27.52
CA VAL A 463 4.22 12.50 -26.23
C VAL A 463 5.76 12.36 -26.19
N PHE A 464 6.39 11.87 -27.27
CA PHE A 464 7.86 11.79 -27.32
C PHE A 464 8.51 13.18 -27.19
N ASN A 465 7.92 14.21 -27.80
CA ASN A 465 8.44 15.57 -27.71
C ASN A 465 8.25 16.17 -26.30
N GLU A 466 7.07 15.98 -25.70
CA GLU A 466 6.76 16.45 -24.34
C GLU A 466 7.73 15.88 -23.30
N PHE A 467 8.09 14.60 -23.43
CA PHE A 467 9.00 13.90 -22.51
C PHE A 467 10.42 13.75 -23.07
N SER A 468 10.87 14.65 -23.95
CA SER A 468 12.17 14.58 -24.66
C SER A 468 13.37 14.37 -23.74
N ASP A 469 13.35 14.92 -22.52
CA ASP A 469 14.40 14.74 -21.50
C ASP A 469 14.51 13.30 -20.95
N ASN A 470 13.48 12.47 -21.15
CA ASN A 470 13.38 11.11 -20.60
C ASN A 470 13.36 10.01 -21.66
N VAL A 471 13.38 10.37 -22.95
CA VAL A 471 13.29 9.41 -24.06
C VAL A 471 14.55 9.45 -24.90
N CYS A 472 15.04 8.27 -25.27
CA CYS A 472 16.17 8.12 -26.18
C CYS A 472 17.44 8.87 -25.76
N GLN A 473 17.61 9.10 -24.46
CA GLN A 473 18.79 9.74 -23.90
C GLN A 473 19.93 8.72 -23.74
N PRO A 474 21.19 9.08 -24.09
CA PRO A 474 22.35 8.27 -23.81
C PRO A 474 22.56 8.17 -22.29
N TYR A 475 22.31 6.99 -21.73
CA TYR A 475 22.47 6.77 -20.29
C TYR A 475 23.91 6.45 -19.93
N SER A 476 24.43 7.10 -18.88
CA SER A 476 25.81 6.99 -18.40
C SER A 476 25.99 6.10 -17.16
N GLY A 477 24.92 5.53 -16.60
CA GLY A 477 25.02 4.68 -15.42
C GLY A 477 25.53 3.27 -15.75
N ILE A 478 26.61 2.88 -15.07
CA ILE A 478 27.24 1.58 -15.21
C ILE A 478 26.44 0.57 -14.39
N SER A 479 25.39 0.02 -14.99
CA SER A 479 24.57 -0.99 -14.32
C SER A 479 25.16 -2.38 -14.54
N GLN A 480 26.11 -2.76 -13.68
CA GLN A 480 26.78 -4.06 -13.76
C GLN A 480 25.99 -5.16 -13.07
N THR A 481 26.08 -6.35 -13.66
CA THR A 481 25.59 -7.58 -13.05
C THR A 481 26.61 -7.99 -11.98
N PRO A 482 26.22 -8.21 -10.71
CA PRO A 482 27.15 -8.61 -9.67
C PRO A 482 27.92 -9.88 -10.04
N THR A 483 29.25 -9.84 -9.93
CA THR A 483 30.13 -11.00 -10.10
C THR A 483 30.70 -11.45 -8.76
N THR A 484 31.13 -12.71 -8.66
CA THR A 484 31.73 -13.25 -7.42
C THR A 484 32.91 -12.41 -6.92
N PRO A 485 33.85 -11.94 -7.77
CA PRO A 485 34.92 -11.04 -7.32
C PRO A 485 34.38 -9.72 -6.72
N MET A 486 33.40 -9.08 -7.36
CA MET A 486 32.82 -7.81 -6.89
C MET A 486 32.14 -7.95 -5.54
N ILE A 487 31.50 -9.09 -5.27
CA ILE A 487 30.84 -9.37 -3.99
C ILE A 487 31.88 -9.62 -2.90
N LYS A 488 32.92 -10.43 -3.21
CA LYS A 488 34.00 -10.73 -2.27
C LYS A 488 34.78 -9.48 -1.84
N MET A 489 34.96 -8.50 -2.72
CA MET A 489 35.60 -7.21 -2.37
C MET A 489 34.87 -6.48 -1.24
N CYS A 490 33.55 -6.64 -1.13
CA CYS A 490 32.76 -5.98 -0.10
C CYS A 490 32.76 -6.70 1.24
N ASP A 491 32.96 -8.02 1.24
CA ASP A 491 33.00 -8.85 2.45
C ASP A 491 31.83 -8.57 3.42
N GLY A 492 30.63 -8.34 2.86
CA GLY A 492 29.43 -8.02 3.64
C GLY A 492 29.38 -6.63 4.29
N VAL A 493 30.37 -5.76 4.04
CA VAL A 493 30.46 -4.41 4.61
C VAL A 493 29.95 -3.36 3.61
N PRO A 494 28.83 -2.66 3.91
CA PRO A 494 28.27 -1.64 3.03
C PRO A 494 29.19 -0.40 2.99
N TYR A 495 29.09 0.36 1.91
CA TYR A 495 29.76 1.65 1.69
C TYR A 495 31.30 1.64 1.67
N ARG A 496 31.93 0.49 1.93
CA ARG A 496 33.36 0.25 1.74
C ARG A 496 33.84 0.64 0.34
N GLU A 497 35.02 1.24 0.27
CA GLU A 497 35.72 1.52 -0.99
C GLU A 497 36.11 0.20 -1.66
N CYS A 498 35.81 0.08 -2.96
CA CYS A 498 36.19 -1.08 -3.75
C CYS A 498 36.67 -0.64 -5.14
N ARG A 499 37.31 -1.54 -5.90
CA ARG A 499 37.89 -1.22 -7.21
C ARG A 499 37.56 -2.30 -8.23
N VAL A 500 37.00 -1.88 -9.37
CA VAL A 500 36.72 -2.75 -10.52
C VAL A 500 37.55 -2.34 -11.72
N SER A 501 37.78 -3.27 -12.65
CA SER A 501 38.47 -2.97 -13.91
C SER A 501 37.72 -1.89 -14.69
N GLY A 502 38.46 -0.89 -15.17
CA GLY A 502 37.94 0.20 -15.97
C GLY A 502 37.74 -0.17 -17.44
N PRO A 503 37.15 0.74 -18.23
CA PRO A 503 36.91 0.53 -19.66
C PRO A 503 38.20 0.43 -20.50
N GLU A 504 39.31 1.02 -20.02
CA GLU A 504 40.62 0.90 -20.65
C GLU A 504 41.44 -0.23 -20.00
N PRO A 505 42.23 -1.00 -20.78
CA PRO A 505 43.10 -2.03 -20.24
C PRO A 505 44.02 -1.47 -19.13
N ASN A 506 44.15 -2.20 -18.02
CA ASN A 506 44.96 -1.82 -16.85
C ASN A 506 44.48 -0.59 -16.06
N THR A 507 43.29 -0.04 -16.35
CA THR A 507 42.69 1.00 -15.51
C THR A 507 41.77 0.39 -14.44
N SER A 508 41.63 1.07 -13.30
CA SER A 508 40.66 0.69 -12.26
C SER A 508 39.73 1.85 -11.95
N VAL A 509 38.44 1.57 -11.80
CA VAL A 509 37.43 2.54 -11.38
C VAL A 509 37.10 2.28 -9.92
N VAL A 510 37.11 3.35 -9.12
CA VAL A 510 36.70 3.31 -7.72
C VAL A 510 35.17 3.15 -7.65
N GLY A 511 34.72 2.21 -6.83
CA GLY A 511 33.33 1.95 -6.55
C GLY A 511 33.04 1.95 -5.05
N MET A 512 31.77 1.77 -4.73
CA MET A 512 31.25 1.65 -3.38
C MET A 512 30.48 0.35 -3.24
N CYS A 513 30.67 -0.35 -2.12
CA CYS A 513 29.87 -1.52 -1.79
C CYS A 513 28.41 -1.12 -1.55
N TYR A 514 27.51 -1.53 -2.45
CA TYR A 514 26.13 -1.06 -2.45
C TYR A 514 25.15 -2.11 -3.00
N ASN A 515 24.00 -2.28 -2.33
CA ASN A 515 22.91 -3.15 -2.78
C ASN A 515 22.08 -2.49 -3.88
N HIS A 516 22.50 -2.62 -5.13
CA HIS A 516 21.74 -2.09 -6.26
C HIS A 516 20.47 -2.93 -6.50
N ARG A 517 19.29 -2.29 -6.58
CA ARG A 517 18.00 -2.97 -6.88
C ARG A 517 17.68 -4.17 -5.97
N MET A 518 17.96 -4.06 -4.68
CA MET A 518 17.78 -5.14 -3.71
C MET A 518 18.55 -6.43 -4.09
N GLN A 519 19.61 -6.32 -4.89
CA GLN A 519 20.54 -7.41 -5.17
C GLN A 519 21.57 -7.53 -4.05
N VAL A 520 22.41 -8.56 -4.15
CA VAL A 520 23.55 -8.77 -3.26
C VAL A 520 24.48 -7.56 -3.20
N LEU A 521 25.07 -7.35 -2.03
CA LEU A 521 26.07 -6.33 -1.79
C LEU A 521 27.29 -6.62 -2.67
N ALA A 522 27.57 -5.70 -3.59
CA ALA A 522 28.67 -5.83 -4.52
C ALA A 522 29.30 -4.48 -4.80
N CYS A 523 30.55 -4.51 -5.27
CA CYS A 523 31.23 -3.30 -5.68
C CYS A 523 30.47 -2.60 -6.82
N ASN A 524 30.03 -1.37 -6.59
CA ASN A 524 29.26 -0.59 -7.55
C ASN A 524 30.04 0.67 -7.96
N PRO A 525 30.48 0.79 -9.23
CA PRO A 525 31.25 1.95 -9.71
C PRO A 525 30.39 3.15 -10.13
N ASP A 526 29.07 3.14 -9.90
CA ASP A 526 28.18 4.23 -10.32
C ASP A 526 28.46 5.50 -9.49
N PRO A 527 28.97 6.58 -10.13
CA PRO A 527 29.30 7.81 -9.42
C PRO A 527 28.07 8.50 -8.83
N ALA A 528 26.86 8.28 -9.38
CA ALA A 528 25.64 8.85 -8.81
C ALA A 528 25.33 8.26 -7.43
N LYS A 529 25.56 6.95 -7.25
CA LYS A 529 25.38 6.26 -5.96
C LYS A 529 26.38 6.74 -4.92
N ILE A 530 27.63 6.93 -5.32
CA ILE A 530 28.69 7.48 -4.47
C ILE A 530 28.33 8.92 -4.04
N ARG A 531 27.88 9.76 -4.98
CA ARG A 531 27.44 11.13 -4.68
C ARG A 531 26.27 11.16 -3.70
N VAL A 532 25.30 10.27 -3.86
CA VAL A 532 24.18 10.12 -2.91
C VAL A 532 24.70 9.87 -1.50
N ARG A 533 25.57 8.88 -1.29
CA ARG A 533 26.06 8.57 0.06
C ARG A 533 26.91 9.70 0.64
N ARG A 534 27.76 10.34 -0.15
CA ARG A 534 28.49 11.55 0.28
C ARG A 534 27.55 12.66 0.74
N ARG A 535 26.44 12.88 0.01
CA ARG A 535 25.45 13.88 0.37
C ARG A 535 24.71 13.51 1.66
N GLN A 536 24.37 12.22 1.84
CA GLN A 536 23.76 11.72 3.08
C GLN A 536 24.67 11.95 4.30
N ILE A 537 25.97 11.63 4.19
CA ILE A 537 26.96 11.87 5.25
C ILE A 537 27.07 13.38 5.55
N HIS A 538 27.19 14.20 4.52
CA HIS A 538 27.32 15.65 4.67
C HIS A 538 26.10 16.28 5.37
N ASP A 539 24.90 15.84 5.01
CA ASP A 539 23.64 16.36 5.56
C ASP A 539 23.28 15.69 6.90
N GLY A 540 24.00 14.64 7.32
CA GLY A 540 23.73 13.89 8.54
C GLY A 540 22.41 13.10 8.51
N VAL A 541 22.04 12.56 7.33
CA VAL A 541 20.76 11.87 7.11
C VAL A 541 20.95 10.42 6.67
N GLY A 542 19.97 9.55 6.95
CA GLY A 542 20.04 8.11 6.71
C GLY A 542 20.85 7.37 7.77
N ASP A 543 21.36 6.18 7.40
CA ASP A 543 22.11 5.33 8.32
C ASP A 543 23.40 6.03 8.80
N PRO A 544 23.72 5.98 10.12
CA PRO A 544 24.96 6.50 10.66
C PRO A 544 26.17 6.00 9.88
N CYS A 545 27.12 6.89 9.59
CA CYS A 545 28.29 6.52 8.80
C CYS A 545 29.36 5.82 9.63
N ASP A 546 30.04 4.84 9.04
CA ASP A 546 31.21 4.20 9.63
C ASP A 546 32.47 5.06 9.40
N PRO A 547 33.14 5.55 10.46
CA PRO A 547 34.28 6.46 10.32
C PRO A 547 35.55 5.78 9.78
N VAL A 548 35.57 4.45 9.67
CA VAL A 548 36.66 3.68 9.07
C VAL A 548 36.33 3.38 7.61
N GLU A 549 35.20 2.74 7.36
CA GLU A 549 34.83 2.24 6.02
C GLU A 549 34.35 3.35 5.09
N GLU A 550 33.83 4.46 5.64
CA GLU A 550 33.25 5.58 4.90
C GLU A 550 34.09 6.87 5.02
N ALA A 551 35.32 6.78 5.56
CA ALA A 551 36.24 7.92 5.64
C ALA A 551 36.48 8.55 4.25
N TRP A 552 36.60 7.72 3.21
CA TRP A 552 36.78 8.12 1.81
C TRP A 552 35.54 8.81 1.19
N LEU A 553 34.39 8.71 1.86
CA LEU A 553 33.14 9.40 1.53
C LEU A 553 32.96 10.70 2.34
N GLY A 554 33.88 11.01 3.25
CA GLY A 554 33.82 12.21 4.09
C GLY A 554 33.23 11.98 5.48
N CYS A 555 33.07 10.72 5.92
CA CYS A 555 32.67 10.44 7.31
C CYS A 555 33.82 10.80 8.25
N ILE A 556 33.53 11.61 9.28
CA ILE A 556 34.51 12.04 10.29
C ILE A 556 34.11 11.43 11.62
N ARG A 557 35.08 10.91 12.37
CA ARG A 557 34.87 10.44 13.73
C ARG A 557 34.46 11.62 14.61
N THR A 558 33.20 11.67 15.03
CA THR A 558 32.75 12.63 16.04
C THR A 558 33.48 12.32 17.34
N ALA A 559 34.25 13.28 17.86
CA ALA A 559 34.82 13.16 19.19
C ALA A 559 33.65 13.17 20.20
N ALA A 560 33.54 12.10 20.98
CA ALA A 560 32.53 11.95 22.03
C ALA A 560 32.76 12.92 23.18
#